data_AF-A0A528V471-F1
#
_entry.id   AF-A0A528V471-F1
#
_cell.length_a   1.000
_cell.length_b   1.000
_cell.length_c   1.000
_cell.angle_alpha   90.00
_cell.angle_beta   90.00
_cell.angle_gamma   90.00
#
_symmetry.space_group_name_H-M   'P 1'
#
loop_
_entity.id
_entity.type
_entity.pdbx_description
1 polymer ?
#
loop_
_entity_poly.entity_id
_entity_poly.type
_entity_poly.pdbx_seq_one_letter_code
_entity_poly.pdbx_strand_id
1 'polypeptide(L)'
;EGDAEFWKASLFTLPENHILHDIHEVPFWVKLAPFVAMLVGFAIAWQFYIRAPEMPKNLAAQHRGLYAFLLNKWYFDELFDFLFVRPAKRLGHFLWKTGDGT
;
A
#
# COMPACT_ATOMS: atom_id res chain seq x y z
N GLU A 1 -16.37 -0.87 -30.30
CA GLU A 1 -17.44 -1.89 -30.19
C GLU A 1 -17.05 -3.09 -29.32
N GLY A 2 -15.77 -3.49 -29.21
CA GLY A 2 -15.37 -4.67 -28.43
C GLY A 2 -15.51 -4.58 -26.90
N ASP A 3 -15.29 -3.41 -26.29
CA ASP A 3 -15.21 -3.32 -24.82
C ASP A 3 -16.57 -3.45 -24.13
N ALA A 4 -17.62 -2.88 -24.69
CA ALA A 4 -18.99 -2.97 -24.15
C ALA A 4 -19.55 -4.39 -24.24
N GLU A 5 -19.24 -5.10 -25.33
CA GLU A 5 -19.64 -6.50 -25.52
C GLU A 5 -18.85 -7.45 -24.60
N PHE A 6 -17.55 -7.20 -24.44
CA PHE A 6 -16.68 -8.00 -23.57
C PHE A 6 -17.04 -7.86 -22.08
N TRP A 7 -17.28 -6.63 -21.60
CA TRP A 7 -17.52 -6.35 -20.17
C TRP A 7 -18.99 -6.37 -19.76
N LYS A 8 -19.95 -6.37 -20.70
CA LYS A 8 -21.41 -6.36 -20.43
C LYS A 8 -21.80 -5.37 -19.33
N ALA A 9 -22.31 -5.86 -18.20
CA ALA A 9 -22.72 -5.06 -17.04
C ALA A 9 -21.71 -5.10 -15.88
N SER A 10 -20.55 -5.73 -16.07
CA SER A 10 -19.53 -5.91 -15.01
C SER A 10 -18.75 -4.64 -14.72
N LEU A 11 -18.63 -3.74 -15.70
CA LEU A 11 -18.04 -2.41 -15.54
C LEU A 11 -19.08 -1.34 -15.84
N PHE A 12 -19.54 -0.65 -14.79
CA PHE A 12 -20.41 0.51 -14.95
C PHE A 12 -19.57 1.71 -15.41
N THR A 13 -19.86 2.23 -16.61
CA THR A 13 -19.27 3.45 -17.13
C THR A 13 -20.38 4.48 -17.37
N LEU A 14 -20.16 5.74 -16.97
CA LEU A 14 -21.11 6.80 -17.28
C LEU A 14 -21.12 7.07 -18.80
N PRO A 15 -22.23 7.54 -19.40
CA PRO A 15 -22.31 7.82 -20.84
C PRO A 15 -21.25 8.81 -21.35
N GLU A 16 -20.81 9.71 -20.48
CA GLU A 16 -19.79 10.73 -20.74
C GLU A 16 -18.36 10.23 -20.44
N ASN A 17 -18.17 8.98 -20.00
CA ASN A 17 -16.86 8.49 -19.54
C ASN A 17 -16.01 7.96 -20.71
N HIS A 18 -15.16 8.83 -21.27
CA HIS A 18 -14.21 8.51 -22.34
C HIS A 18 -12.79 8.18 -21.83
N ILE A 19 -12.59 8.02 -20.52
CA ILE A 19 -11.27 7.77 -19.91
C ILE A 19 -10.52 6.61 -20.57
N LEU A 20 -11.20 5.52 -20.93
CA LEU A 20 -10.55 4.37 -21.57
C LEU A 20 -9.99 4.69 -22.98
N HIS A 21 -10.62 5.63 -23.70
CA HIS A 21 -10.11 6.11 -24.98
C HIS A 21 -8.93 7.07 -24.75
N ASP A 22 -9.09 7.99 -23.81
CA ASP A 22 -8.13 9.07 -23.51
C ASP A 22 -6.82 8.57 -22.89
N ILE A 23 -6.82 7.42 -22.20
CA ILE A 23 -5.61 6.84 -21.59
C ILE A 23 -4.50 6.60 -22.63
N HIS A 24 -4.86 6.37 -23.90
CA HIS A 24 -3.87 6.21 -24.96
C HIS A 24 -3.25 7.53 -25.43
N GLU A 25 -3.94 8.65 -25.22
CA GLU A 25 -3.54 9.99 -25.63
C GLU A 25 -2.65 10.71 -24.59
N VAL A 26 -2.35 10.07 -23.47
CA VAL A 26 -1.48 10.68 -22.46
C VAL A 26 -0.11 11.05 -23.04
N PRO A 27 0.44 12.22 -22.66
CA PRO A 27 1.73 12.68 -23.15
C PRO A 27 2.84 11.63 -22.96
N PHE A 28 3.77 11.56 -23.91
CA PHE A 28 4.84 10.57 -23.90
C PHE A 28 5.66 10.55 -22.59
N TRP A 29 5.91 11.70 -21.98
CA TRP A 29 6.67 11.79 -20.74
C TRP A 29 5.98 11.05 -19.58
N VAL A 30 4.65 10.99 -19.56
CA VAL A 30 3.87 10.22 -18.57
C VAL A 30 4.14 8.72 -18.76
N LYS A 31 4.19 8.27 -20.00
CA LYS A 31 4.51 6.86 -20.35
C LYS A 31 5.94 6.51 -19.94
N LEU A 32 6.87 7.46 -20.00
CA LEU A 32 8.28 7.28 -19.62
C LEU A 32 8.52 7.41 -18.11
N ALA A 33 7.63 8.06 -17.36
CA ALA A 33 7.83 8.39 -15.94
C ALA A 33 8.12 7.17 -15.05
N PRO A 34 7.42 6.01 -15.17
CA PRO A 34 7.73 4.83 -14.36
C PRO A 34 9.14 4.29 -14.60
N PHE A 35 9.63 4.34 -15.84
CA PHE A 35 10.97 3.88 -16.19
C PHE A 35 12.05 4.79 -15.58
N VAL A 36 11.83 6.11 -15.63
CA VAL A 36 12.75 7.07 -15.00
C VAL A 36 12.74 6.92 -13.48
N ALA A 37 11.56 6.77 -12.86
CA ALA A 37 11.45 6.53 -11.42
C ALA A 37 12.18 5.24 -10.99
N MET A 38 12.08 4.18 -11.79
CA MET A 38 12.83 2.94 -11.59
C MET A 38 14.35 3.18 -11.63
N LEU A 39 14.87 3.88 -12.65
CA LEU A 39 16.30 4.18 -12.74
C LEU A 39 16.81 5.01 -11.56
N VAL A 40 16.03 6.01 -11.13
CA VAL A 40 16.34 6.82 -9.95
C VAL A 40 16.36 5.97 -8.68
N GLY A 41 15.32 5.16 -8.46
CA GLY A 41 15.25 4.25 -7.32
C GLY A 41 16.42 3.25 -7.30
N PHE A 42 16.78 2.70 -8.46
CA PHE A 42 17.93 1.82 -8.61
C PHE A 42 19.25 2.51 -8.28
N ALA A 43 19.48 3.72 -8.81
CA ALA A 43 20.70 4.48 -8.52
C ALA A 43 20.84 4.80 -7.02
N ILE A 44 19.75 5.19 -6.36
CA ILE A 44 19.70 5.43 -4.91
C ILE A 44 20.02 4.14 -4.15
N ALA A 45 19.39 3.03 -4.52
CA ALA A 45 19.63 1.73 -3.88
C ALA A 45 21.08 1.27 -4.06
N TRP A 46 21.63 1.36 -5.27
CA TRP A 46 23.03 1.03 -5.55
C TRP A 46 23.98 1.86 -4.67
N GLN A 47 23.73 3.16 -4.56
CA GLN A 47 24.52 4.04 -3.71
C GLN A 47 24.44 3.63 -2.23
N PHE A 48 23.25 3.31 -1.73
CA PHE A 48 23.01 3.00 -0.32
C PHE A 48 23.49 1.61 0.08
N TYR A 49 23.39 0.62 -0.81
CA TYR A 49 23.67 -0.77 -0.47
C TYR A 49 25.02 -1.27 -0.98
N ILE A 50 25.56 -0.72 -2.07
CA ILE A 50 26.84 -1.16 -2.64
C ILE A 50 27.93 -0.12 -2.38
N ARG A 51 27.73 1.14 -2.80
CA ARG A 51 28.81 2.13 -2.77
C ARG A 51 29.09 2.69 -1.37
N ALA A 52 28.07 2.93 -0.56
CA ALA A 52 28.22 3.50 0.78
C ALA A 52 27.19 2.95 1.79
N PRO A 53 27.39 1.72 2.30
CA PRO A 53 26.48 1.05 3.25
C PRO A 53 26.24 1.77 4.59
N GLU A 54 27.06 2.77 4.93
CA GLU A 54 26.89 3.57 6.15
C GLU A 54 25.82 4.68 5.99
N MET A 55 25.50 5.08 4.76
CA MET A 55 24.49 6.09 4.44
C MET A 55 23.09 5.77 5.02
N PRO A 56 22.50 4.58 4.81
CA PRO A 56 21.18 4.26 5.36
C PRO A 56 21.17 4.26 6.89
N LYS A 57 22.27 3.85 7.54
CA LYS A 57 22.37 3.88 9.01
C LYS A 57 22.36 5.32 9.53
N ASN A 58 23.13 6.20 8.89
CA ASN A 58 23.17 7.62 9.26
C ASN A 58 21.82 8.30 9.02
N LEU A 59 21.12 7.95 7.93
CA LEU A 59 19.79 8.46 7.64
C LEU A 59 18.77 7.99 8.69
N ALA A 60 18.82 6.72 9.08
CA ALA A 60 17.97 6.17 10.14
C ALA A 60 18.25 6.82 11.51
N ALA A 61 19.52 7.12 11.82
CA ALA A 61 19.91 7.79 13.05
C ALA A 61 19.43 9.26 13.10
N GLN A 62 19.33 9.94 11.96
CA GLN A 62 18.79 11.29 11.88
C GLN A 62 17.25 11.30 11.97
N HIS A 63 16.60 10.32 11.35
CA HIS A 63 15.14 10.22 11.29
C HIS A 63 14.57 9.07 12.11
N ARG A 64 15.03 8.91 13.37
CA ARG A 64 14.67 7.76 14.22
C ARG A 64 13.17 7.52 14.36
N GLY A 65 12.38 8.59 14.48
CA GLY A 65 10.92 8.50 14.59
C GLY A 65 10.26 7.94 13.31
N LEU A 66 10.59 8.53 12.16
CA LEU A 66 10.08 8.06 10.86
C LEU A 66 10.59 6.64 10.56
N TYR A 67 11.86 6.37 10.85
CA TYR A 67 12.44 5.05 10.70
C TYR A 67 11.71 4.03 11.57
N ALA A 68 11.48 4.30 12.85
CA ALA A 68 10.73 3.42 13.73
C ALA A 68 9.28 3.22 13.26
N PHE A 69 8.62 4.27 12.77
CA PHE A 69 7.26 4.18 12.23
C PHE A 69 7.19 3.25 11.01
N LEU A 70 8.08 3.43 10.03
CA LEU A 70 8.14 2.58 8.84
C LEU A 70 8.60 1.15 9.19
N LEU A 71 9.55 1.00 10.12
CA LEU A 71 10.06 -0.28 10.60
C LEU A 71 8.97 -1.11 11.30
N ASN A 72 8.13 -0.46 12.12
CA ASN A 72 7.02 -1.11 12.81
C ASN A 72 5.75 -1.18 11.93
N LYS A 73 5.89 -1.25 10.60
CA LYS A 73 4.76 -1.38 9.65
C LYS A 73 3.62 -0.40 9.95
N TRP A 74 3.97 0.84 10.28
CA TRP A 74 3.04 1.94 10.56
C TRP A 74 2.16 1.70 11.80
N TYR A 75 2.53 0.74 12.65
CA TYR A 75 1.79 0.29 13.85
C TYR A 75 0.35 -0.16 13.57
N PHE A 76 0.03 -0.48 12.32
CA PHE A 76 -1.35 -0.79 11.94
C PHE A 76 -1.80 -2.14 12.52
N ASP A 77 -0.93 -3.14 12.51
CA ASP A 77 -1.21 -4.48 13.03
C ASP A 77 -1.46 -4.43 14.55
N GLU A 78 -0.64 -3.67 15.29
CA GLU A 78 -0.74 -3.50 16.74
C GLU A 78 -2.00 -2.72 17.13
N LEU A 79 -2.32 -1.68 16.36
CA LEU A 79 -3.55 -0.91 16.55
C LEU A 79 -4.78 -1.79 16.31
N PHE A 80 -4.78 -2.60 15.25
CA PHE A 80 -5.87 -3.50 14.93
C PHE A 80 -6.02 -4.61 15.98
N ASP A 81 -4.90 -5.18 16.45
CA ASP A 81 -4.91 -6.16 17.54
C ASP A 81 -5.51 -5.57 18.81
N PHE A 82 -5.12 -4.34 19.17
CA PHE A 82 -5.60 -3.65 20.35
C PHE A 82 -7.09 -3.28 20.26
N LEU A 83 -7.53 -2.71 19.12
CA LEU A 83 -8.89 -2.18 18.96
C LEU A 83 -9.93 -3.25 18.64
N PHE A 84 -9.58 -4.28 17.87
CA PHE A 84 -10.56 -5.26 17.36
C PHE A 84 -10.31 -6.65 17.91
N VAL A 85 -9.07 -7.17 17.79
CA VAL A 85 -8.79 -8.58 18.10
C VAL A 85 -8.92 -8.87 19.59
N ARG A 86 -8.28 -8.09 20.46
CA ARG A 86 -8.34 -8.32 21.91
C ARG A 86 -9.75 -8.12 22.47
N PRO A 87 -10.50 -7.06 22.12
CA PRO A 87 -11.87 -6.91 22.58
C PRO A 87 -12.77 -8.04 22.08
N ALA A 88 -12.69 -8.42 20.80
CA ALA A 88 -13.47 -9.54 20.27
C ALA A 88 -13.16 -10.86 20.99
N LYS A 89 -11.88 -11.15 21.25
CA LYS A 89 -11.47 -12.33 22.03
C LYS A 89 -12.03 -12.32 23.45
N ARG A 90 -11.99 -11.16 24.13
CA ARG A 90 -12.54 -10.99 25.48
C ARG A 90 -14.05 -11.17 25.50
N LEU A 91 -14.76 -10.57 24.55
CA LEU A 91 -16.21 -10.71 24.40
C LEU A 91 -16.58 -12.17 24.11
N GLY A 92 -15.89 -12.83 23.17
CA GLY A 92 -16.10 -14.24 22.88
C GLY A 92 -15.85 -15.14 24.10
N HIS A 93 -14.78 -14.89 24.86
CA HIS A 93 -14.49 -15.65 26.08
C HIS A 93 -15.55 -15.42 27.17
N PHE A 94 -16.02 -14.18 27.33
CA PHE A 94 -17.09 -13.83 28.25
C PHE A 94 -18.39 -14.56 27.88
N LEU A 95 -18.79 -14.51 26.62
CA LEU A 95 -19.99 -15.21 26.13
C LEU A 95 -19.87 -16.74 26.27
N TRP A 96 -18.70 -17.31 26.00
CA TRP A 96 -18.46 -18.75 26.19
C TRP A 96 -18.58 -19.16 27.67
N LYS A 97 -17.99 -18.40 28.59
CA LYS A 97 -17.93 -18.78 30.01
C LYS A 97 -19.20 -18.43 30.79
N THR A 98 -19.94 -17.42 30.36
CA THR A 98 -21.12 -16.92 31.08
C THR A 98 -22.44 -17.21 30.35
N GLY A 99 -22.43 -17.34 29.02
CA GLY A 99 -23.63 -17.57 28.20
C GLY A 99 -23.88 -19.04 27.86
N ASP A 100 -22.88 -19.77 27.37
CA ASP A 100 -23.04 -21.16 26.88
C ASP A 100 -22.60 -22.24 27.89
N GLY A 101 -22.10 -21.82 29.06
CA GLY A 101 -21.54 -22.69 30.09
C GLY A 101 -22.51 -23.13 31.20
N THR A 102 -23.75 -23.46 30.84
CA THR A 102 -24.69 -24.24 31.68
C THR A 102 -25.07 -25.53 30.99
#